data_AF-A0A932E4J8-F1
#
_entry.id   AF-A0A932E4J8-F1
#
_cell.length_a   1.000
_cell.length_b   1.000
_cell.length_c   1.000
_cell.angle_alpha   90.00
_cell.angle_beta   90.00
_cell.angle_gamma   90.00
#
_symmetry.space_group_name_H-M   'P 1'
#
loop_
_entity.id
_entity.type
_entity.pdbx_description
1 polymer ?
#
loop_
_entity_poly.entity_id
_entity_poly.type
_entity_poly.pdbx_seq_one_letter_code
_entity_poly.pdbx_strand_id
1 'polypeptide(L)'
;MPVDILRFNTCGSVDDGKSTLIGRLLYDSKSLMEDQLEALERSADITGGGQINLANLTDGLRAEREQGITIDVAYRYFATPRRKFIIADTPGHVQYTRNMVTGASLSNLSIILVDARTGVIEQSRRHTALAALLRIPHLVVAVNKMDLVGWSEARFLEIRAQFEEFLPRLAIKDVKFIPLSALNGDNVVEPSKHTPWYAGPTLLGHLESVHIASDWNLSGFRFPVQWVNRPNNPTNHELHDFRGFSGQIAGGIVRPGQKVIALPAGIATTVKQIWTYDGPVAEAFCPQSVTLVLNHDIDISRGSMLIGLEDLPGASSDLHAEICWMHPRALQSGKKYFLKHTTQTVQVAVTEITHRLNLSTFDAEPGPAELAVNDLGQIRLRAAKPLVFDGYATNRLTGSFILIEPGTNATVAAGMLHPPREVVKAENGDYVI
;
A
#
# COMPACT_ATOMS: atom_id res chain seq x y z
N MET A 1 14.38 17.01 -9.53
CA MET A 1 14.31 15.89 -8.56
C MET A 1 12.96 15.22 -8.73
N PRO A 2 12.86 13.88 -8.66
CA PRO A 2 11.58 13.21 -8.77
C PRO A 2 10.62 13.78 -7.72
N VAL A 3 9.40 14.06 -8.14
CA VAL A 3 8.35 14.57 -7.27
C VAL A 3 8.11 13.56 -6.16
N ASP A 4 8.43 13.91 -4.92
CA ASP A 4 8.19 13.07 -3.75
C ASP A 4 6.67 13.06 -3.48
N ILE A 5 6.00 11.97 -3.85
CA ILE A 5 4.57 11.77 -3.67
C ILE A 5 4.34 10.93 -2.43
N LEU A 6 3.75 11.52 -1.39
CA LEU A 6 3.29 10.76 -0.22
C LEU A 6 1.91 10.17 -0.49
N ARG A 7 1.79 8.84 -0.41
CA ARG A 7 0.50 8.15 -0.38
C ARG A 7 0.14 7.85 1.06
N PHE A 8 -1.02 8.29 1.52
CA PHE A 8 -1.49 7.93 2.86
C PHE A 8 -2.98 7.60 2.87
N ASN A 9 -3.39 6.81 3.86
CA ASN A 9 -4.79 6.49 4.09
C ASN A 9 -5.24 7.01 5.45
N THR A 10 -6.52 7.31 5.59
CA THR A 10 -7.15 7.67 6.87
C THR A 10 -8.02 6.53 7.37
N CYS A 11 -7.87 6.19 8.64
CA CYS A 11 -8.62 5.16 9.34
C CYS A 11 -9.13 5.70 10.67
N GLY A 12 -10.17 5.08 11.20
CA GLY A 12 -10.93 5.59 12.35
C GLY A 12 -12.41 5.26 12.20
N SER A 13 -13.12 5.32 13.32
CA SER A 13 -14.57 5.16 13.41
C SER A 13 -15.31 6.22 12.59
N VAL A 14 -16.63 6.00 12.42
CA VAL A 14 -17.53 6.93 11.72
C VAL A 14 -17.50 8.31 12.37
N ASP A 15 -17.44 8.35 13.69
CA ASP A 15 -17.53 9.60 14.45
C ASP A 15 -16.17 10.25 14.73
N ASP A 16 -15.05 9.64 14.36
CA ASP A 16 -13.71 10.18 14.68
C ASP A 16 -13.34 11.42 13.84
N GLY A 17 -14.18 11.84 12.89
CA GLY A 17 -14.01 13.09 12.14
C GLY A 17 -13.06 12.98 10.94
N LYS A 18 -12.96 11.81 10.29
CA LYS A 18 -12.09 11.57 9.13
C LYS A 18 -12.38 12.49 7.95
N SER A 19 -13.64 12.53 7.54
CA SER A 19 -14.17 13.39 6.49
C SER A 19 -13.86 14.87 6.76
N THR A 20 -14.07 15.31 8.00
CA THR A 20 -13.73 16.67 8.44
C THR A 20 -12.23 16.96 8.33
N LEU A 21 -11.38 16.02 8.76
CA LEU A 21 -9.92 16.18 8.68
C LEU A 21 -9.43 16.27 7.22
N ILE A 22 -9.93 15.40 6.35
CA ILE A 22 -9.62 15.45 4.91
C ILE A 22 -10.10 16.78 4.32
N GLY A 23 -11.34 17.18 4.60
CA GLY A 23 -11.88 18.45 4.14
C GLY A 23 -11.04 19.65 4.61
N ARG A 24 -10.59 19.65 5.86
CA ARG A 24 -9.69 20.66 6.43
C ARG A 24 -8.36 20.72 5.69
N LEU A 25 -7.71 19.57 5.46
CA LEU A 25 -6.47 19.51 4.71
C LEU A 25 -6.62 20.08 3.29
N LEU A 26 -7.71 19.75 2.59
CA LEU A 26 -7.97 20.22 1.23
C LEU A 26 -8.28 21.73 1.18
N TYR A 27 -9.05 22.21 2.14
CA TYR A 27 -9.43 23.62 2.26
C TYR A 27 -8.20 24.48 2.56
N ASP A 28 -7.43 24.12 3.58
CA ASP A 28 -6.26 24.89 4.01
C ASP A 28 -5.10 24.78 3.01
N SER A 29 -5.00 23.69 2.23
CA SER A 29 -4.00 23.55 1.15
C SER A 29 -4.34 24.35 -0.12
N LYS A 30 -5.44 25.11 -0.12
CA LYS A 30 -5.94 25.88 -1.28
C LYS A 30 -6.02 25.06 -2.56
N SER A 31 -6.26 23.76 -2.43
CA SER A 31 -6.30 22.83 -3.56
C SER A 31 -7.71 22.65 -4.12
N LEU A 32 -8.68 23.39 -3.57
CA LEU A 32 -10.06 23.43 -4.04
C LEU A 32 -10.22 24.44 -5.18
N MET A 33 -10.98 24.05 -6.20
CA MET A 33 -11.39 24.94 -7.28
C MET A 33 -12.43 25.95 -6.74
N GLU A 34 -12.54 27.13 -7.38
CA GLU A 34 -13.40 28.25 -6.92
C GLU A 34 -14.87 27.83 -6.74
N ASP A 35 -15.38 26.95 -7.61
CA ASP A 35 -16.74 26.40 -7.54
C ASP A 35 -16.99 25.54 -6.28
N GLN A 36 -15.97 24.80 -5.83
CA GLN A 36 -16.04 24.00 -4.59
C GLN A 36 -15.99 24.88 -3.34
N LEU A 37 -15.24 25.99 -3.41
CA LEU A 37 -15.19 27.00 -2.36
C LEU A 37 -16.53 27.74 -2.22
N GLU A 38 -17.13 28.15 -3.34
CA GLU A 38 -18.47 28.78 -3.31
C GLU A 38 -19.55 27.83 -2.77
N ALA A 39 -19.50 26.54 -3.12
CA ALA A 39 -20.45 25.54 -2.61
C ALA A 39 -20.33 25.35 -1.08
N LEU A 40 -19.11 25.41 -0.54
CA LEU A 40 -18.84 25.40 0.90
C LEU A 40 -19.39 26.64 1.60
N GLU A 41 -19.14 27.82 1.05
CA GLU A 41 -19.61 29.10 1.60
C GLU A 41 -21.14 29.14 1.66
N ARG A 42 -21.82 28.71 0.59
CA ARG A 42 -23.29 28.56 0.59
C ARG A 42 -23.80 27.57 1.63
N SER A 43 -23.04 26.53 1.97
CA SER A 43 -23.42 25.57 3.03
C SER A 43 -23.32 26.17 4.44
N ALA A 44 -22.41 27.12 4.65
CA ALA A 44 -22.29 27.86 5.91
C ALA A 44 -23.49 28.80 6.13
N ASP A 45 -24.06 29.35 5.04
CA ASP A 45 -25.27 30.18 5.09
C ASP A 45 -26.52 29.37 5.45
N ILE A 46 -26.65 28.13 4.95
CA ILE A 46 -27.82 27.26 5.17
C ILE A 46 -27.88 26.73 6.63
N THR A 47 -26.73 26.52 7.28
CA THR A 47 -26.66 26.01 8.65
C THR A 47 -26.85 27.08 9.73
N GLY A 48 -27.03 28.36 9.35
CA GLY A 48 -27.41 29.46 10.24
C GLY A 48 -26.37 29.88 11.29
N GLY A 49 -25.22 29.22 11.33
CA GLY A 49 -24.15 29.44 12.32
C GLY A 49 -22.81 29.91 11.75
N GLY A 50 -22.70 30.10 10.42
CA GLY A 50 -21.47 30.57 9.76
C GLY A 50 -20.30 29.56 9.81
N GLN A 51 -20.51 28.34 10.28
CA GLN A 51 -19.48 27.29 10.29
C GLN A 51 -19.51 26.51 8.97
N ILE A 52 -18.40 26.53 8.25
CA ILE A 52 -18.19 25.76 7.03
C ILE A 52 -18.22 24.26 7.36
N ASN A 53 -19.15 23.51 6.78
CA ASN A 53 -19.20 22.06 6.96
C ASN A 53 -18.23 21.36 5.99
N LEU A 54 -16.98 21.23 6.44
CA LEU A 54 -15.89 20.62 5.66
C LEU A 54 -16.11 19.14 5.31
N ALA A 55 -17.00 18.43 6.01
CA ALA A 55 -17.33 17.05 5.65
C ALA A 55 -18.05 16.97 4.29
N ASN A 56 -18.77 18.03 3.89
CA ASN A 56 -19.50 18.05 2.62
C ASN A 56 -18.58 17.95 1.39
N LEU A 57 -17.33 18.44 1.48
CA LEU A 57 -16.32 18.25 0.43
C LEU A 57 -16.00 16.78 0.17
N THR A 58 -16.17 15.95 1.20
CA THR A 58 -15.85 14.53 1.18
C THR A 58 -17.07 13.64 0.96
N ASP A 59 -18.28 14.19 1.07
CA ASP A 59 -19.54 13.45 1.16
C ASP A 59 -20.12 12.93 -0.17
N GLY A 60 -19.41 13.08 -1.30
CA GLY A 60 -19.77 12.41 -2.55
C GLY A 60 -19.99 10.89 -2.40
N LEU A 61 -19.33 10.27 -1.42
CA LEU A 61 -19.47 8.84 -1.05
C LEU A 61 -20.56 8.56 -0.01
N ARG A 62 -21.04 9.58 0.71
CA ARG A 62 -22.13 9.43 1.70
C ARG A 62 -23.49 9.31 1.02
N ALA A 63 -23.66 9.93 -0.15
CA ALA A 63 -24.81 9.69 -1.02
C ALA A 63 -24.89 8.23 -1.50
N GLU A 64 -23.75 7.57 -1.75
CA GLU A 64 -23.70 6.13 -2.08
C GLU A 64 -24.18 5.25 -0.91
N ARG A 65 -23.91 5.68 0.33
CA ARG A 65 -24.40 5.02 1.56
C ARG A 65 -25.92 5.10 1.71
N GLU A 66 -26.52 6.23 1.37
CA GLU A 66 -27.99 6.39 1.38
C GLU A 66 -28.67 5.64 0.23
N GLN A 67 -27.95 5.41 -0.87
CA GLN A 67 -28.44 4.68 -2.04
C GLN A 67 -28.11 3.18 -2.04
N GLY A 68 -27.44 2.66 -1.01
CA GLY A 68 -27.09 1.24 -0.89
C GLY A 68 -26.05 0.76 -1.91
N ILE A 69 -25.23 1.67 -2.45
CA ILE A 69 -24.19 1.38 -3.44
C ILE A 69 -22.88 1.00 -2.71
N THR A 70 -22.01 0.24 -3.37
CA THR A 70 -20.71 -0.17 -2.83
C THR A 70 -19.80 1.05 -2.67
N ILE A 71 -19.42 1.38 -1.43
CA ILE A 71 -18.42 2.41 -1.15
C ILE A 71 -17.04 1.84 -1.48
N ASP A 72 -16.50 2.18 -2.66
CA ASP A 72 -15.12 1.90 -3.02
C ASP A 72 -14.16 2.95 -2.41
N VAL A 73 -12.85 2.67 -2.43
CA VAL A 73 -11.83 3.61 -1.93
C VAL A 73 -11.75 4.79 -2.88
N ALA A 74 -12.01 6.00 -2.38
CA ALA A 74 -11.80 7.22 -3.17
C ALA A 74 -10.38 7.75 -3.00
N TYR A 75 -9.77 8.14 -4.12
CA TYR A 75 -8.47 8.79 -4.14
C TYR A 75 -8.63 10.30 -4.32
N ARG A 76 -8.03 11.08 -3.42
CA ARG A 76 -7.97 12.54 -3.50
C ARG A 76 -6.54 13.01 -3.63
N TYR A 77 -6.36 14.14 -4.32
CA TYR A 77 -5.04 14.68 -4.63
C TYR A 77 -4.96 16.10 -4.11
N PHE A 78 -3.86 16.42 -3.44
CA PHE A 78 -3.52 17.79 -3.09
C PHE A 78 -2.02 17.98 -3.10
N ALA A 79 -1.56 19.22 -3.09
CA ALA A 79 -0.15 19.54 -3.06
C ALA A 79 0.10 20.76 -2.18
N THR A 80 1.29 20.79 -1.60
CA THR A 80 1.87 21.99 -1.01
C THR A 80 3.05 22.44 -1.87
N PRO A 81 3.65 23.61 -1.60
CA PRO A 81 4.91 23.99 -2.24
C PRO A 81 6.04 22.98 -2.02
N ARG A 82 5.96 22.16 -0.96
CA ARG A 82 6.99 21.18 -0.60
C ARG A 82 6.76 19.78 -1.17
N ARG A 83 5.50 19.33 -1.29
CA ARG A 83 5.21 17.92 -1.58
C ARG A 83 3.84 17.69 -2.22
N LYS A 84 3.70 16.62 -3.00
CA LYS A 84 2.40 16.16 -3.52
C LYS A 84 1.86 14.99 -2.68
N PHE A 85 0.55 14.92 -2.57
CA PHE A 85 -0.12 13.95 -1.71
C PHE A 85 -1.23 13.22 -2.45
N ILE A 86 -1.38 11.93 -2.15
CA ILE A 86 -2.50 11.10 -2.56
C ILE A 86 -3.14 10.53 -1.30
N ILE A 87 -4.41 10.87 -1.07
CA ILE A 87 -5.20 10.40 0.06
C ILE A 87 -6.08 9.24 -0.42
N ALA A 88 -5.97 8.08 0.22
CA ALA A 88 -6.95 7.00 0.11
C ALA A 88 -7.97 7.14 1.24
N ASP A 89 -9.19 7.57 0.91
CA ASP A 89 -10.29 7.65 1.86
C ASP A 89 -10.92 6.26 2.03
N THR A 90 -10.62 5.62 3.17
CA THR A 90 -11.11 4.28 3.47
C THR A 90 -12.28 4.35 4.46
N PRO A 91 -13.47 3.80 4.11
CA PRO A 91 -14.63 3.84 5.00
C PRO A 91 -14.34 3.08 6.31
N GLY A 92 -14.80 3.63 7.43
CA GLY A 92 -14.32 3.26 8.78
C GLY A 92 -15.00 2.10 9.49
N HIS A 93 -16.00 1.48 8.86
CA HIS A 93 -16.79 0.43 9.49
C HIS A 93 -16.06 -0.92 9.48
N VAL A 94 -16.36 -1.74 10.49
CA VAL A 94 -15.82 -3.11 10.69
C VAL A 94 -15.98 -4.00 9.45
N GLN A 95 -17.07 -3.80 8.71
CA GLN A 95 -17.38 -4.53 7.46
C GLN A 95 -16.50 -4.14 6.25
N TYR A 96 -15.62 -3.14 6.38
CA TYR A 96 -14.82 -2.59 5.28
C TYR A 96 -13.30 -2.85 5.43
N THR A 97 -12.92 -3.93 6.12
CA THR A 97 -11.51 -4.36 6.19
C THR A 97 -10.93 -4.55 4.78
N ARG A 98 -11.73 -5.11 3.86
CA ARG A 98 -11.41 -5.13 2.42
C ARG A 98 -10.97 -3.77 1.87
N ASN A 99 -11.73 -2.71 2.16
CA ASN A 99 -11.47 -1.39 1.58
C ASN A 99 -10.22 -0.77 2.19
N MET A 100 -9.97 -1.01 3.49
CA MET A 100 -8.70 -0.65 4.11
C MET A 100 -7.54 -1.39 3.45
N VAL A 101 -7.65 -2.71 3.21
CA VAL A 101 -6.60 -3.48 2.54
C VAL A 101 -6.32 -2.95 1.14
N THR A 102 -7.35 -2.69 0.35
CA THR A 102 -7.19 -2.12 -0.99
C THR A 102 -6.54 -0.74 -0.94
N GLY A 103 -7.08 0.19 -0.15
CA GLY A 103 -6.61 1.58 -0.09
C GLY A 103 -5.24 1.74 0.58
N ALA A 104 -4.92 0.89 1.55
CA ALA A 104 -3.70 0.99 2.35
C ALA A 104 -2.53 0.17 1.77
N SER A 105 -2.80 -0.77 0.85
CA SER A 105 -1.77 -1.60 0.20
C SER A 105 -0.67 -0.79 -0.52
N LEU A 106 -0.99 0.42 -0.98
CA LEU A 106 -0.06 1.33 -1.65
C LEU A 106 0.36 2.52 -0.77
N SER A 107 -0.11 2.58 0.48
CA SER A 107 0.19 3.69 1.39
C SER A 107 1.62 3.58 1.93
N ASN A 108 2.25 4.75 2.04
CA ASN A 108 3.49 4.98 2.77
C ASN A 108 3.21 5.29 4.25
N LEU A 109 2.06 5.91 4.54
CA LEU A 109 1.68 6.34 5.88
C LEU A 109 0.20 6.04 6.14
N SER A 110 -0.13 5.70 7.38
CA SER A 110 -1.53 5.57 7.82
C SER A 110 -1.85 6.53 8.96
N ILE A 111 -2.97 7.25 8.84
CA ILE A 111 -3.47 8.15 9.89
C ILE A 111 -4.63 7.47 10.61
N ILE A 112 -4.44 7.08 11.86
CA ILE A 112 -5.47 6.54 12.74
C ILE A 112 -6.06 7.70 13.55
N LEU A 113 -7.29 8.11 13.22
CA LEU A 113 -8.02 9.09 14.01
C LEU A 113 -8.63 8.42 15.23
N VAL A 114 -8.59 9.14 16.35
CA VAL A 114 -9.14 8.71 17.64
C VAL A 114 -9.87 9.90 18.25
N ASP A 115 -11.17 9.79 18.52
CA ASP A 115 -11.91 10.80 19.28
C ASP A 115 -11.40 10.84 20.73
N ALA A 116 -10.91 12.00 21.17
CA ALA A 116 -10.36 12.19 22.52
C ALA A 116 -11.37 11.89 23.63
N ARG A 117 -12.68 12.01 23.38
CA ARG A 117 -13.72 11.74 24.37
C ARG A 117 -13.85 10.26 24.66
N THR A 118 -13.82 9.43 23.61
CA THR A 118 -13.95 7.97 23.74
C THR A 118 -12.60 7.30 24.02
N GLY A 119 -11.52 7.82 23.46
CA GLY A 119 -10.18 7.23 23.59
C GLY A 119 -10.03 5.98 22.70
N VAL A 120 -9.14 5.06 23.08
CA VAL A 120 -8.83 3.89 22.25
C VAL A 120 -9.96 2.87 22.29
N ILE A 121 -10.61 2.67 21.14
CA ILE A 121 -11.65 1.65 20.95
C ILE A 121 -11.12 0.47 20.11
N GLU A 122 -11.90 -0.61 20.05
CA GLU A 122 -11.58 -1.81 19.28
C GLU A 122 -11.26 -1.50 17.81
N GLN A 123 -12.03 -0.60 17.17
CA GLN A 123 -11.75 -0.18 15.79
C GLN A 123 -10.37 0.48 15.61
N SER A 124 -9.93 1.32 16.56
CA SER A 124 -8.61 1.95 16.50
C SER A 124 -7.51 0.91 16.60
N ARG A 125 -7.66 -0.09 17.49
CA ARG A 125 -6.74 -1.24 17.60
C ARG A 125 -6.70 -2.05 16.31
N ARG A 126 -7.87 -2.39 15.77
CA ARG A 126 -8.02 -3.16 14.51
C ARG A 126 -7.37 -2.46 13.33
N HIS A 127 -7.63 -1.17 13.11
CA HIS A 127 -7.03 -0.42 12.01
C HIS A 127 -5.50 -0.34 12.15
N THR A 128 -5.01 -0.17 13.38
CA THR A 128 -3.56 -0.14 13.64
C THR A 128 -2.90 -1.48 13.32
N ALA A 129 -3.53 -2.60 13.71
CA ALA A 129 -3.03 -3.93 13.38
C ALA A 129 -3.08 -4.23 11.89
N LEU A 130 -4.13 -3.81 11.19
CA LEU A 130 -4.21 -3.93 9.72
C LEU A 130 -3.11 -3.12 9.03
N ALA A 131 -2.85 -1.89 9.47
CA ALA A 131 -1.75 -1.08 8.96
C ALA A 131 -0.39 -1.77 9.17
N ALA A 132 -0.19 -2.40 10.32
CA ALA A 132 1.01 -3.19 10.62
C ALA A 132 1.12 -4.43 9.73
N LEU A 133 0.03 -5.17 9.53
CA LEU A 133 0.00 -6.37 8.69
C LEU A 133 0.34 -6.03 7.23
N LEU A 134 -0.20 -4.92 6.73
CA LEU A 134 0.07 -4.37 5.39
C LEU A 134 1.44 -3.70 5.28
N ARG A 135 2.24 -3.74 6.35
CA ARG A 135 3.61 -3.22 6.43
C ARG A 135 3.70 -1.75 6.00
N ILE A 136 2.73 -0.94 6.45
CA ILE A 136 2.78 0.50 6.24
C ILE A 136 3.91 1.06 7.13
N PRO A 137 4.95 1.70 6.56
CA PRO A 137 6.14 2.09 7.33
C PRO A 137 5.86 3.10 8.45
N HIS A 138 4.99 4.08 8.17
CA HIS A 138 4.72 5.20 9.07
C HIS A 138 3.27 5.19 9.56
N LEU A 139 3.08 5.45 10.86
CA LEU A 139 1.79 5.56 11.50
C LEU A 139 1.66 6.91 12.20
N VAL A 140 0.53 7.58 12.01
CA VAL A 140 0.14 8.77 12.77
C VAL A 140 -1.12 8.46 13.55
N VAL A 141 -1.07 8.58 14.86
CA VAL A 141 -2.25 8.56 15.73
C VAL A 141 -2.69 10.01 15.94
N ALA A 142 -3.73 10.40 15.23
CA ALA A 142 -4.34 11.72 15.31
C ALA A 142 -5.42 11.72 16.40
N VAL A 143 -5.10 12.25 17.58
CA VAL A 143 -6.04 12.38 18.69
C VAL A 143 -6.91 13.62 18.41
N ASN A 144 -8.07 13.39 17.82
CA ASN A 144 -8.99 14.41 17.34
C ASN A 144 -9.98 14.85 18.42
N LYS A 145 -10.62 16.00 18.22
CA LYS A 145 -11.62 16.60 19.13
C LYS A 145 -11.07 16.95 20.51
N MET A 146 -9.79 17.34 20.56
CA MET A 146 -9.15 17.77 21.81
C MET A 146 -9.82 19.02 22.42
N ASP A 147 -10.50 19.83 21.60
CA ASP A 147 -11.33 20.95 22.04
C ASP A 147 -12.48 20.53 22.97
N LEU A 148 -13.06 19.35 22.76
CA LEU A 148 -14.17 18.84 23.58
C LEU A 148 -13.74 18.28 24.93
N VAL A 149 -12.43 18.06 25.12
CA VAL A 149 -11.84 17.63 26.39
C VAL A 149 -10.96 18.73 27.02
N GLY A 150 -11.19 19.98 26.62
CA GLY A 150 -10.50 21.15 27.17
C GLY A 150 -8.99 21.14 26.97
N TRP A 151 -8.50 20.50 25.90
CA TRP A 151 -7.08 20.41 25.57
C TRP A 151 -6.20 19.76 26.67
N SER A 152 -6.79 18.84 27.44
CA SER A 152 -6.12 18.14 28.55
C SER A 152 -4.92 17.30 28.09
N GLU A 153 -3.72 17.66 28.57
CA GLU A 153 -2.49 16.88 28.37
C GLU A 153 -2.61 15.47 28.97
N ALA A 154 -3.21 15.36 30.16
CA ALA A 154 -3.39 14.08 30.83
C ALA A 154 -4.23 13.11 29.99
N ARG A 155 -5.30 13.59 29.35
CA ARG A 155 -6.14 12.76 28.47
C ARG A 155 -5.39 12.31 27.22
N PHE A 156 -4.59 13.19 26.63
CA PHE A 156 -3.74 12.83 25.49
C PHE A 156 -2.70 11.76 25.87
N LEU A 157 -2.03 11.92 27.01
CA LEU A 157 -1.05 10.95 27.50
C LEU A 157 -1.67 9.60 27.85
N GLU A 158 -2.89 9.57 28.39
CA GLU A 158 -3.65 8.34 28.63
C GLU A 158 -3.90 7.57 27.33
N ILE A 159 -4.40 8.25 26.28
CA ILE A 159 -4.66 7.63 24.98
C ILE A 159 -3.34 7.13 24.36
N ARG A 160 -2.27 7.92 24.47
CA ARG A 160 -0.94 7.50 24.01
C ARG A 160 -0.46 6.23 24.72
N ALA A 161 -0.58 6.16 26.04
CA ALA A 161 -0.18 4.99 26.81
C ALA A 161 -0.96 3.73 26.38
N GLN A 162 -2.26 3.86 26.12
CA GLN A 162 -3.09 2.74 25.61
C GLN A 162 -2.61 2.20 24.26
N PHE A 163 -2.06 3.05 23.38
CA PHE A 163 -1.41 2.58 22.14
C PHE A 163 -0.06 1.93 22.41
N GLU A 164 0.76 2.53 23.27
CA GLU A 164 2.08 2.01 23.62
C GLU A 164 2.03 0.61 24.26
N GLU A 165 0.91 0.20 24.85
CA GLU A 165 0.68 -1.17 25.36
C GLU A 165 0.70 -2.24 24.26
N PHE A 166 0.18 -1.95 23.06
CA PHE A 166 0.04 -2.96 22.00
C PHE A 166 0.91 -2.68 20.76
N LEU A 167 1.43 -1.46 20.60
CA LEU A 167 2.36 -1.14 19.51
C LEU A 167 3.60 -2.05 19.47
N PRO A 168 4.24 -2.46 20.58
CA PRO A 168 5.39 -3.37 20.52
C PRO A 168 5.08 -4.75 19.91
N ARG A 169 3.82 -5.20 19.95
CA ARG A 169 3.36 -6.43 19.29
C ARG A 169 3.22 -6.24 17.78
N LEU A 170 3.16 -5.00 17.31
CA LEU A 170 2.99 -4.61 15.92
C LEU A 170 4.34 -4.13 15.38
N ALA A 171 4.86 -4.79 14.34
CA ALA A 171 6.15 -4.45 13.75
C ALA A 171 6.10 -3.17 12.88
N ILE A 172 5.72 -2.04 13.49
CA ILE A 172 5.65 -0.70 12.88
C ILE A 172 6.93 0.05 13.24
N LYS A 173 7.53 0.74 12.25
CA LYS A 173 8.83 1.39 12.42
C LYS A 173 8.74 2.76 13.08
N ASP A 174 7.78 3.58 12.64
CA ASP A 174 7.65 4.98 13.05
C ASP A 174 6.21 5.30 13.41
N VAL A 175 6.00 5.78 14.64
CA VAL A 175 4.69 6.17 15.17
C VAL A 175 4.76 7.58 15.73
N LYS A 176 3.86 8.45 15.28
CA LYS A 176 3.69 9.81 15.82
C LYS A 176 2.30 9.99 16.41
N PHE A 177 2.23 10.65 17.57
CA PHE A 177 0.97 11.05 18.20
C PHE A 177 0.81 12.56 18.05
N ILE A 178 -0.33 12.99 17.50
CA ILE A 178 -0.60 14.42 17.24
C ILE A 178 -1.97 14.76 17.87
N PRO A 179 -2.03 15.62 18.91
CA PRO A 179 -3.29 16.15 19.41
C PRO A 179 -3.79 17.22 18.46
N LEU A 180 -5.02 17.10 17.96
CA LEU A 180 -5.57 18.06 16.99
C LEU A 180 -7.08 18.27 17.14
N SER A 181 -7.59 19.29 16.46
CA SER A 181 -9.02 19.46 16.19
C SER A 181 -9.22 19.67 14.70
N ALA A 182 -9.79 18.66 14.02
CA ALA A 182 -10.09 18.75 12.59
C ALA A 182 -11.09 19.87 12.27
N LEU A 183 -12.04 20.12 13.18
CA LEU A 183 -13.04 21.16 13.02
C LEU A 183 -12.43 22.55 13.14
N ASN A 184 -11.62 22.79 14.17
CA ASN A 184 -11.07 24.13 14.45
C ASN A 184 -9.74 24.41 13.73
N GLY A 185 -9.07 23.38 13.20
CA GLY A 185 -7.80 23.49 12.47
C GLY A 185 -6.55 23.42 13.35
N ASP A 186 -6.71 23.43 14.68
CA ASP A 186 -5.63 23.31 15.67
C ASP A 186 -4.74 22.08 15.41
N ASN A 187 -3.43 22.31 15.26
CA ASN A 187 -2.39 21.31 14.95
C ASN A 187 -2.61 20.51 13.65
N VAL A 188 -3.57 20.90 12.80
CA VAL A 188 -3.74 20.29 11.47
C VAL A 188 -2.73 20.91 10.49
N VAL A 189 -2.80 22.22 10.31
CA VAL A 189 -1.86 22.97 9.46
C VAL A 189 -0.97 23.86 10.32
N GLU A 190 -1.58 24.69 11.17
CA GLU A 190 -0.88 25.60 12.07
C GLU A 190 -0.77 25.04 13.50
N PRO A 191 0.32 25.36 14.23
CA PRO A 191 0.44 25.00 15.63
C PRO A 191 -0.67 25.62 16.49
N SER A 192 -1.24 24.84 17.39
CA SER A 192 -2.29 25.30 18.30
C SER A 192 -1.71 26.06 19.49
N LYS A 193 -2.31 27.21 19.80
CA LYS A 193 -2.04 27.95 21.06
C LYS A 193 -2.65 27.26 22.28
N HIS A 194 -3.61 26.35 22.08
CA HIS A 194 -4.29 25.62 23.15
C HIS A 194 -3.48 24.43 23.68
N THR A 195 -2.44 24.00 22.96
CA THR A 195 -1.54 22.90 23.38
C THR A 195 -0.11 23.38 23.56
N PRO A 196 0.18 24.31 24.49
CA PRO A 196 1.57 24.78 24.72
C PRO A 196 2.49 23.67 25.24
N TRP A 197 1.91 22.61 25.81
CA TRP A 197 2.60 21.40 26.28
C TRP A 197 3.02 20.46 25.14
N TYR A 198 2.42 20.58 23.96
CA TYR A 198 2.74 19.72 22.81
C TYR A 198 3.87 20.34 21.97
N ALA A 199 5.06 19.74 22.03
CA ALA A 199 6.24 20.17 21.28
C ALA A 199 6.41 19.46 19.91
N GLY A 200 5.45 18.64 19.49
CA GLY A 200 5.53 17.88 18.24
C GLY A 200 5.10 18.70 17.01
N PRO A 201 5.19 18.10 15.81
CA PRO A 201 4.80 18.77 14.57
C PRO A 201 3.27 18.88 14.44
N THR A 202 2.81 19.80 13.58
CA THR A 202 1.45 19.76 13.04
C THR A 202 1.30 18.56 12.11
N LEU A 203 0.06 18.13 11.84
CA LEU A 203 -0.20 17.01 10.95
C LEU A 203 0.39 17.27 9.55
N LEU A 204 0.09 18.41 8.93
CA LEU A 204 0.63 18.76 7.62
C LEU A 204 2.15 18.89 7.64
N GLY A 205 2.72 19.52 8.68
CA GLY A 205 4.17 19.65 8.82
C GLY A 205 4.86 18.28 8.91
N HIS A 206 4.25 17.31 9.57
CA HIS A 206 4.74 15.93 9.56
C HIS A 206 4.60 15.28 8.19
N LEU A 207 3.43 15.35 7.54
CA LEU A 207 3.21 14.79 6.20
C LEU A 207 4.20 15.35 5.15
N GLU A 208 4.58 16.62 5.26
CA GLU A 208 5.57 17.25 4.39
C GLU A 208 7.02 16.79 4.67
N SER A 209 7.33 16.34 5.88
CA SER A 209 8.70 16.00 6.32
C SER A 209 8.98 14.51 6.43
N VAL A 210 7.95 13.64 6.44
CA VAL A 210 8.12 12.18 6.46
C VAL A 210 8.98 11.72 5.28
N HIS A 211 10.13 11.14 5.57
CA HIS A 211 11.06 10.69 4.56
C HIS A 211 10.69 9.28 4.08
N ILE A 212 10.17 9.18 2.85
CA ILE A 212 9.74 7.88 2.27
C ILE A 212 10.78 7.24 1.36
N ALA A 213 11.82 7.98 0.95
CA ALA A 213 12.81 7.45 0.02
C ALA A 213 13.67 6.35 0.66
N SER A 214 13.89 6.41 1.98
CA SER A 214 14.56 5.35 2.74
C SER A 214 13.75 4.05 2.84
N ASP A 215 12.45 4.08 2.53
CA ASP A 215 11.62 2.87 2.51
C ASP A 215 11.77 2.07 1.21
N TRP A 216 12.41 2.65 0.19
CA TRP A 216 12.69 1.93 -1.05
C TRP A 216 13.72 0.84 -0.79
N ASN A 217 13.39 -0.38 -1.19
CA ASN A 217 14.36 -1.46 -1.18
C ASN A 217 15.32 -1.27 -2.35
N LEU A 218 16.41 -0.54 -2.11
CA LEU A 218 17.49 -0.30 -3.07
C LEU A 218 18.49 -1.45 -3.16
N SER A 219 18.34 -2.50 -2.34
CA SER A 219 19.07 -3.77 -2.48
C SER A 219 18.21 -4.82 -3.20
N GLY A 220 18.82 -5.96 -3.56
CA GLY A 220 18.14 -7.08 -4.21
C GLY A 220 17.38 -6.69 -5.49
N PHE A 221 18.07 -6.55 -6.62
CA PHE A 221 17.43 -6.20 -7.89
C PHE A 221 16.33 -7.19 -8.27
N ARG A 222 15.13 -6.67 -8.55
CA ARG A 222 13.94 -7.40 -9.03
C ARG A 222 13.29 -6.61 -10.16
N PHE A 223 13.16 -7.23 -11.32
CA PHE A 223 12.48 -6.63 -12.46
C PHE A 223 11.53 -7.66 -13.10
N PRO A 224 10.25 -7.68 -12.67
CA PRO A 224 9.22 -8.48 -13.30
C PRO A 224 8.96 -7.94 -14.71
N VAL A 225 9.16 -8.80 -15.71
CA VAL A 225 8.96 -8.43 -17.12
C VAL A 225 7.46 -8.40 -17.41
N GLN A 226 6.98 -7.23 -17.82
CA GLN A 226 5.58 -7.00 -18.17
C GLN A 226 5.34 -7.10 -19.68
N TRP A 227 6.30 -6.63 -20.47
CA TRP A 227 6.17 -6.52 -21.91
C TRP A 227 7.51 -6.70 -22.63
N VAL A 228 7.47 -7.25 -23.84
CA VAL A 228 8.63 -7.39 -24.72
C VAL A 228 8.42 -6.48 -25.93
N ASN A 229 9.22 -5.43 -26.01
CA ASN A 229 9.23 -4.50 -27.14
C ASN A 229 10.00 -5.11 -28.30
N ARG A 230 9.30 -5.26 -29.43
CA ARG A 230 9.84 -5.60 -30.75
C ARG A 230 9.21 -4.66 -31.78
N PRO A 231 9.80 -3.48 -32.03
CA PRO A 231 9.28 -2.54 -33.01
C PRO A 231 9.41 -3.16 -34.40
N ASN A 232 8.28 -3.55 -34.99
CA ASN A 232 8.25 -4.05 -36.36
C ASN A 232 8.26 -2.87 -37.34
N ASN A 233 9.43 -2.24 -37.52
CA ASN A 233 9.60 -1.16 -38.50
C ASN A 233 10.51 -1.63 -39.65
N PRO A 234 9.92 -2.07 -40.79
CA PRO A 234 10.68 -2.66 -41.89
C PRO A 234 11.68 -1.70 -42.54
N THR A 235 11.50 -0.38 -42.41
CA THR A 235 12.37 0.63 -43.05
C THR A 235 13.54 1.09 -42.18
N ASN A 236 13.54 0.80 -40.88
CA ASN A 236 14.65 1.15 -39.98
C ASN A 236 15.41 -0.11 -39.56
N HIS A 237 16.52 -0.39 -40.23
CA HIS A 237 17.35 -1.57 -39.99
C HIS A 237 17.88 -1.66 -38.54
N GLU A 238 18.04 -0.54 -37.83
CA GLU A 238 18.48 -0.53 -36.42
C GLU A 238 17.42 -1.09 -35.46
N LEU A 239 16.15 -1.13 -35.88
CA LEU A 239 15.03 -1.58 -35.07
C LEU A 239 14.61 -3.03 -35.34
N HIS A 240 15.11 -3.65 -36.42
CA HIS A 240 14.78 -5.04 -36.77
C HIS A 240 15.16 -6.02 -35.66
N ASP A 241 16.34 -5.82 -35.06
CA ASP A 241 16.88 -6.67 -33.99
C ASP A 241 16.63 -6.07 -32.59
N PHE A 242 15.88 -4.98 -32.48
CA PHE A 242 15.63 -4.36 -31.19
C PHE A 242 14.73 -5.25 -30.32
N ARG A 243 15.29 -5.69 -29.18
CA ARG A 243 14.55 -6.38 -28.12
C ARG A 243 14.73 -5.67 -26.80
N GLY A 244 13.65 -5.02 -26.34
CA GLY A 244 13.60 -4.36 -25.04
C GLY A 244 12.59 -5.03 -24.11
N PHE A 245 12.88 -5.09 -22.82
CA PHE A 245 11.99 -5.66 -21.82
C PHE A 245 11.46 -4.56 -20.92
N SER A 246 10.17 -4.26 -20.99
CA SER A 246 9.54 -3.25 -20.15
C SER A 246 8.91 -3.84 -18.91
N GLY A 247 9.03 -3.11 -17.82
CA GLY A 247 8.49 -3.46 -16.52
C GLY A 247 8.76 -2.34 -15.51
N GLN A 248 8.24 -2.53 -14.31
CA GLN A 248 8.54 -1.68 -13.16
C GLN A 248 9.59 -2.37 -12.30
N ILE A 249 10.64 -1.64 -11.91
CA ILE A 249 11.65 -2.17 -11.00
C ILE A 249 10.99 -2.40 -9.64
N ALA A 250 10.92 -3.64 -9.20
CA ALA A 250 10.27 -4.01 -7.95
C ALA A 250 11.21 -3.91 -6.74
N GLY A 251 12.52 -3.93 -6.96
CA GLY A 251 13.55 -3.79 -5.93
C GLY A 251 14.91 -3.55 -6.57
N GLY A 252 15.83 -2.98 -5.81
CA GLY A 252 17.20 -2.72 -6.22
C GLY A 252 17.39 -1.53 -7.17
N ILE A 253 18.65 -1.42 -7.61
CA ILE A 253 19.13 -0.47 -8.61
C ILE A 253 19.67 -1.27 -9.80
N VAL A 254 19.53 -0.72 -11.00
CA VAL A 254 20.10 -1.27 -12.23
C VAL A 254 20.92 -0.23 -12.98
N ARG A 255 22.09 -0.65 -13.46
CA ARG A 255 22.99 0.15 -14.30
C ARG A 255 23.39 -0.62 -15.57
N PRO A 256 23.68 0.05 -16.70
CA PRO A 256 24.33 -0.59 -17.83
C PRO A 256 25.63 -1.29 -17.39
N GLY A 257 25.90 -2.47 -17.96
CA GLY A 257 27.01 -3.36 -17.58
C GLY A 257 26.71 -4.31 -16.42
N GLN A 258 25.62 -4.11 -15.66
CA GLN A 258 25.29 -4.97 -14.52
C GLN A 258 24.88 -6.38 -14.98
N LYS A 259 25.46 -7.40 -14.34
CA LYS A 259 25.07 -8.80 -14.52
C LYS A 259 23.73 -9.08 -13.85
N VAL A 260 22.85 -9.79 -14.56
CA VAL A 260 21.51 -10.17 -14.11
C VAL A 260 21.21 -11.61 -14.52
N ILE A 261 20.30 -12.27 -13.80
CA ILE A 261 19.81 -13.62 -14.13
C ILE A 261 18.35 -13.51 -14.56
N ALA A 262 18.00 -14.18 -15.66
CA ALA A 262 16.63 -14.32 -16.14
C ALA A 262 15.98 -15.58 -15.59
N LEU A 263 14.96 -15.41 -14.75
CA LEU A 263 14.16 -16.48 -14.20
C LEU A 263 12.83 -16.65 -14.95
N PRO A 264 12.32 -17.88 -15.09
CA PRO A 264 12.76 -19.11 -14.42
C PRO A 264 13.89 -19.87 -15.13
N ALA A 265 14.36 -19.41 -16.31
CA ALA A 265 15.35 -20.14 -17.11
C ALA A 265 16.75 -20.25 -16.46
N GLY A 266 17.08 -19.38 -15.50
CA GLY A 266 18.38 -19.39 -14.82
C GLY A 266 19.53 -18.81 -15.64
N ILE A 267 19.25 -18.18 -16.78
CA ILE A 267 20.29 -17.73 -17.72
C ILE A 267 20.84 -16.37 -17.28
N ALA A 268 22.16 -16.29 -17.11
CA ALA A 268 22.86 -15.05 -16.82
C ALA A 268 23.07 -14.20 -18.07
N THR A 269 22.98 -12.88 -17.92
CA THR A 269 23.28 -11.91 -18.97
C THR A 269 23.70 -10.58 -18.34
N THR A 270 23.91 -9.55 -19.16
CA THR A 270 24.26 -8.20 -18.70
C THR A 270 23.33 -7.17 -19.33
N VAL A 271 22.99 -6.14 -18.57
CA VAL A 271 22.18 -5.01 -19.04
C VAL A 271 23.02 -4.17 -20.00
N LYS A 272 22.56 -4.00 -21.24
CA LYS A 272 23.20 -3.17 -22.26
C LYS A 272 22.82 -1.70 -22.09
N GLN A 273 21.52 -1.43 -21.97
CA GLN A 273 20.97 -0.07 -21.88
C GLN A 273 19.68 -0.06 -21.05
N ILE A 274 19.38 1.12 -20.49
CA ILE A 274 18.14 1.40 -19.76
C ILE A 274 17.47 2.58 -20.44
N TRP A 275 16.20 2.42 -20.79
CA TRP A 275 15.39 3.44 -21.46
C TRP A 275 14.20 3.84 -20.59
N THR A 276 13.95 5.14 -20.49
CA THR A 276 12.71 5.74 -19.96
C THR A 276 11.94 6.41 -21.09
N TYR A 277 10.80 7.03 -20.78
CA TYR A 277 10.08 7.86 -21.74
C TYR A 277 10.94 9.01 -22.28
N ASP A 278 11.79 9.61 -21.44
CA ASP A 278 12.64 10.74 -21.78
C ASP A 278 13.96 10.34 -22.49
N GLY A 279 14.15 9.04 -22.75
CA GLY A 279 15.34 8.50 -23.42
C GLY A 279 16.21 7.61 -22.52
N PRO A 280 17.46 7.33 -22.93
CA PRO A 280 18.35 6.43 -22.20
C PRO A 280 18.89 7.09 -20.92
N VAL A 281 19.04 6.28 -19.87
CA VAL A 281 19.58 6.72 -18.56
C VAL A 281 20.74 5.83 -18.12
N ALA A 282 21.66 6.41 -17.33
CA ALA A 282 22.82 5.70 -16.79
C ALA A 282 22.49 4.81 -15.57
N GLU A 283 21.34 5.05 -14.95
CA GLU A 283 20.88 4.34 -13.76
C GLU A 283 19.35 4.41 -13.67
N ALA A 284 18.74 3.34 -13.17
CA ALA A 284 17.35 3.35 -12.72
C ALA A 284 17.19 2.55 -11.43
N PHE A 285 16.16 2.87 -10.65
CA PHE A 285 15.94 2.29 -9.32
C PHE A 285 14.45 2.06 -9.06
N CYS A 286 14.11 1.21 -8.08
CA CYS A 286 12.72 0.98 -7.71
C CYS A 286 12.04 2.27 -7.19
N PRO A 287 10.78 2.57 -7.53
CA PRO A 287 9.85 1.80 -8.35
C PRO A 287 9.69 2.36 -9.78
N GLN A 288 10.78 2.77 -10.45
CA GLN A 288 10.71 3.34 -11.80
C GLN A 288 10.30 2.30 -12.84
N SER A 289 9.50 2.72 -13.82
CA SER A 289 9.17 1.93 -15.01
C SER A 289 10.18 2.21 -16.11
N VAL A 290 10.84 1.16 -16.60
CA VAL A 290 11.92 1.27 -17.59
C VAL A 290 11.80 0.17 -18.63
N THR A 291 12.52 0.35 -19.74
CA THR A 291 12.82 -0.71 -20.70
C THR A 291 14.29 -1.07 -20.62
N LEU A 292 14.58 -2.34 -20.32
CA LEU A 292 15.93 -2.88 -20.29
C LEU A 292 16.26 -3.54 -21.62
N VAL A 293 17.43 -3.21 -22.17
CA VAL A 293 18.03 -3.92 -23.30
C VAL A 293 19.15 -4.78 -22.73
N LEU A 294 19.24 -6.05 -23.14
CA LEU A 294 20.24 -7.00 -22.65
C LEU A 294 21.29 -7.26 -23.75
N ASN A 295 22.48 -7.73 -23.39
CA ASN A 295 23.54 -8.03 -24.37
C ASN A 295 23.29 -9.31 -25.15
N HIS A 296 22.68 -10.31 -24.53
CA HIS A 296 22.40 -11.61 -25.15
C HIS A 296 20.91 -11.70 -25.51
N ASP A 297 20.62 -12.30 -26.66
CA ASP A 297 19.24 -12.60 -27.07
C ASP A 297 18.75 -13.86 -26.35
N ILE A 298 18.22 -13.64 -25.15
CA ILE A 298 17.70 -14.71 -24.27
C ILE A 298 16.18 -14.73 -24.32
N ASP A 299 15.60 -15.93 -24.28
CA ASP A 299 14.14 -16.06 -24.34
C ASP A 299 13.47 -15.67 -23.02
N ILE A 300 13.06 -14.40 -22.97
CA ILE A 300 12.30 -13.81 -21.88
C ILE A 300 10.94 -13.38 -22.40
N SER A 301 9.90 -13.72 -21.64
CA SER A 301 8.51 -13.34 -21.89
C SER A 301 7.84 -12.76 -20.63
N ARG A 302 6.62 -12.25 -20.77
CA ARG A 302 5.82 -11.74 -19.64
C ARG A 302 5.67 -12.81 -18.55
N GLY A 303 5.90 -12.41 -17.30
CA GLY A 303 5.91 -13.30 -16.13
C GLY A 303 7.29 -13.78 -15.72
N SER A 304 8.30 -13.61 -16.60
CA SER A 304 9.72 -13.80 -16.24
C SER A 304 10.17 -12.68 -15.30
N MET A 305 11.24 -12.95 -14.53
CA MET A 305 11.83 -11.96 -13.63
C MET A 305 13.33 -11.87 -13.89
N LEU A 306 13.83 -10.65 -14.14
CA LEU A 306 15.25 -10.36 -14.11
C LEU A 306 15.65 -10.03 -12.67
N ILE A 307 16.71 -10.66 -12.18
CA ILE A 307 17.18 -10.50 -10.81
C ILE A 307 18.68 -10.17 -10.77
N GLY A 308 19.12 -9.58 -9.65
CA GLY A 308 20.53 -9.45 -9.34
C GLY A 308 21.19 -10.80 -9.00
N LEU A 309 22.51 -10.78 -8.80
CA LEU A 309 23.29 -11.95 -8.39
C LEU A 309 23.32 -12.16 -6.87
N GLU A 310 22.97 -11.13 -6.11
CA GLU A 310 22.93 -11.11 -4.65
C GLU A 310 21.47 -11.02 -4.17
N ASP A 311 21.24 -11.36 -2.90
CA ASP A 311 19.91 -11.40 -2.29
C ASP A 311 18.90 -12.14 -3.18
N LEU A 312 19.18 -13.40 -3.50
CA LEU A 312 18.36 -14.17 -4.46
C LEU A 312 16.94 -14.44 -3.91
N PRO A 313 15.88 -14.30 -4.73
CA PRO A 313 14.53 -14.65 -4.32
C PRO A 313 14.36 -16.17 -4.23
N GLY A 314 13.20 -16.61 -3.77
CA GLY A 314 12.81 -18.02 -3.85
C GLY A 314 12.07 -18.36 -5.12
N ALA A 315 12.06 -19.65 -5.47
CA ALA A 315 11.17 -20.20 -6.50
C ALA A 315 10.46 -21.45 -5.96
N SER A 316 9.14 -21.38 -5.81
CA SER A 316 8.38 -22.50 -5.24
C SER A 316 6.95 -22.54 -5.78
N SER A 317 6.41 -23.75 -5.87
CA SER A 317 4.98 -24.00 -6.05
C SER A 317 4.25 -24.20 -4.71
N ASP A 318 4.99 -24.33 -3.61
CA ASP A 318 4.47 -24.32 -2.23
C ASP A 318 4.57 -22.90 -1.70
N LEU A 319 3.42 -22.28 -1.44
CA LEU A 319 3.38 -20.90 -0.98
C LEU A 319 2.67 -20.86 0.36
N HIS A 320 3.29 -20.15 1.29
CA HIS A 320 2.72 -19.82 2.58
C HIS A 320 2.41 -18.34 2.56
N ALA A 321 1.21 -17.95 2.95
CA ALA A 321 0.82 -16.55 2.92
C ALA A 321 -0.17 -16.19 4.03
N GLU A 322 -0.08 -14.94 4.49
CA GLU A 322 -1.18 -14.26 5.14
C GLU A 322 -2.14 -13.74 4.08
N ILE A 323 -3.45 -13.86 4.29
CA ILE A 323 -4.47 -13.32 3.39
C ILE A 323 -5.52 -12.51 4.13
N CYS A 324 -6.08 -11.54 3.41
CA CYS A 324 -7.37 -10.94 3.73
C CYS A 324 -8.41 -11.50 2.78
N TRP A 325 -9.42 -12.18 3.32
CA TRP A 325 -10.55 -12.66 2.52
C TRP A 325 -11.56 -11.52 2.29
N MET A 326 -11.97 -11.32 1.05
CA MET A 326 -12.73 -10.13 0.62
C MET A 326 -14.06 -10.47 -0.04
N HIS A 327 -14.33 -11.76 -0.25
CA HIS A 327 -15.52 -12.23 -0.95
C HIS A 327 -16.61 -12.71 0.02
N PRO A 328 -17.91 -12.46 -0.24
CA PRO A 328 -19.00 -12.88 0.65
C PRO A 328 -19.08 -14.40 0.88
N ARG A 329 -18.80 -15.18 -0.16
CA ARG A 329 -18.69 -16.65 -0.03
C ARG A 329 -17.37 -16.98 0.67
N ALA A 330 -17.44 -17.71 1.78
CA ALA A 330 -16.28 -18.08 2.58
C ALA A 330 -15.26 -18.92 1.80
N LEU A 331 -13.99 -18.72 2.14
CA LEU A 331 -12.89 -19.53 1.65
C LEU A 331 -12.90 -20.89 2.35
N GLN A 332 -12.72 -21.97 1.58
CA GLN A 332 -12.60 -23.32 2.10
C GLN A 332 -11.38 -23.99 1.47
N SER A 333 -10.71 -24.88 2.20
CA SER A 333 -9.62 -25.70 1.68
C SER A 333 -10.09 -26.58 0.51
N GLY A 334 -9.17 -26.86 -0.42
CA GLY A 334 -9.41 -27.64 -1.64
C GLY A 334 -9.91 -26.82 -2.83
N LYS A 335 -10.37 -25.58 -2.62
CA LYS A 335 -10.83 -24.72 -3.72
C LYS A 335 -9.69 -24.20 -4.57
N LYS A 336 -9.96 -24.05 -5.87
CA LYS A 336 -9.01 -23.57 -6.88
C LYS A 336 -9.32 -22.12 -7.24
N TYR A 337 -8.26 -21.33 -7.41
CA TYR A 337 -8.31 -19.92 -7.78
C TYR A 337 -7.27 -19.62 -8.85
N PHE A 338 -7.38 -18.46 -9.48
CA PHE A 338 -6.23 -17.85 -10.14
C PHE A 338 -5.49 -16.97 -9.13
N LEU A 339 -4.18 -17.13 -9.04
CA LEU A 339 -3.29 -16.25 -8.28
C LEU A 339 -2.58 -15.34 -9.27
N LYS A 340 -2.80 -14.03 -9.13
CA LYS A 340 -2.07 -13.01 -9.89
C LYS A 340 -0.95 -12.47 -9.00
N HIS A 341 0.28 -12.67 -9.45
CA HIS A 341 1.50 -12.26 -8.78
C HIS A 341 2.37 -11.53 -9.79
N THR A 342 2.81 -10.32 -9.44
CA THR A 342 3.55 -9.43 -10.36
C THR A 342 2.90 -9.34 -11.75
N THR A 343 3.55 -9.87 -12.78
CA THR A 343 3.09 -9.82 -14.18
C THR A 343 2.47 -11.12 -14.67
N GLN A 344 2.43 -12.17 -13.83
CA GLN A 344 1.91 -13.49 -14.14
C GLN A 344 0.60 -13.83 -13.40
N THR A 345 -0.19 -14.70 -14.02
CA THR A 345 -1.38 -15.30 -13.40
C THR A 345 -1.26 -16.81 -13.54
N VAL A 346 -1.35 -17.53 -12.42
CA VAL A 346 -1.25 -19.00 -12.38
C VAL A 346 -2.44 -19.59 -11.65
N GLN A 347 -2.81 -20.83 -11.97
CA GLN A 347 -3.81 -21.55 -11.19
C GLN A 347 -3.20 -22.02 -9.86
N VAL A 348 -3.95 -21.91 -8.78
CA VAL A 348 -3.56 -22.36 -7.44
C VAL A 348 -4.71 -23.12 -6.78
N ALA A 349 -4.38 -24.01 -5.84
CA ALA A 349 -5.32 -24.61 -4.91
C ALA A 349 -4.97 -24.20 -3.48
N VAL A 350 -5.95 -23.79 -2.69
CA VAL A 350 -5.77 -23.55 -1.25
C VAL A 350 -5.77 -24.91 -0.58
N THR A 351 -4.61 -25.38 -0.12
CA THR A 351 -4.48 -26.72 0.45
C THR A 351 -4.89 -26.76 1.91
N GLU A 352 -4.67 -25.67 2.64
CA GLU A 352 -4.85 -25.60 4.09
C GLU A 352 -5.16 -24.15 4.51
N ILE A 353 -6.04 -23.99 5.49
CA ILE A 353 -6.19 -22.75 6.27
C ILE A 353 -5.54 -23.02 7.63
N THR A 354 -4.36 -22.47 7.85
CA THR A 354 -3.52 -22.80 9.01
C THR A 354 -4.03 -22.12 10.27
N HIS A 355 -4.38 -20.84 10.19
CA HIS A 355 -5.00 -20.12 11.30
C HIS A 355 -5.82 -18.92 10.81
N ARG A 356 -6.76 -18.46 11.65
CA ARG A 356 -7.46 -17.18 11.53
C ARG A 356 -6.93 -16.23 12.60
N LEU A 357 -6.69 -14.97 12.27
CA LEU A 357 -6.27 -13.97 13.23
C LEU A 357 -7.51 -13.36 13.91
N ASN A 358 -7.57 -13.43 15.23
CA ASN A 358 -8.57 -12.70 16.01
C ASN A 358 -8.19 -11.21 16.03
N LEU A 359 -9.00 -10.36 15.40
CA LEU A 359 -8.67 -8.93 15.26
C LEU A 359 -8.85 -8.11 16.54
N SER A 360 -9.50 -8.68 17.56
CA SER A 360 -9.73 -8.02 18.85
C SER A 360 -8.58 -8.31 19.82
N THR A 361 -8.05 -9.54 19.84
CA THR A 361 -6.97 -9.96 20.77
C THR A 361 -5.60 -10.08 20.12
N PHE A 362 -5.55 -10.19 18.78
CA PHE A 362 -4.38 -10.49 17.95
C PHE A 362 -3.83 -11.91 18.13
N ASP A 363 -4.63 -12.82 18.65
CA ASP A 363 -4.24 -14.22 18.81
C ASP A 363 -4.60 -15.03 17.55
N ALA A 364 -3.77 -16.02 17.25
CA ALA A 364 -4.01 -16.94 16.16
C ALA A 364 -4.96 -18.06 16.61
N GLU A 365 -6.09 -18.20 15.93
CA GLU A 365 -7.06 -19.29 16.08
C GLU A 365 -6.70 -20.40 15.08
N PRO A 366 -6.14 -21.55 15.53
CA PRO A 366 -5.59 -22.55 14.62
C PRO A 366 -6.68 -23.39 13.93
N GLY A 367 -6.41 -23.79 12.69
CA GLY A 367 -7.21 -24.75 11.92
C GLY A 367 -8.69 -24.40 11.72
N PRO A 368 -9.06 -23.15 11.37
CA PRO A 368 -10.45 -22.82 11.10
C PRO A 368 -10.97 -23.59 9.87
N ALA A 369 -12.24 -23.99 9.89
CA ALA A 369 -12.85 -24.69 8.75
C ALA A 369 -12.99 -23.81 7.50
N GLU A 370 -13.15 -22.50 7.68
CA GLU A 370 -13.29 -21.52 6.62
C GLU A 370 -12.84 -20.12 7.07
N LEU A 371 -12.59 -19.23 6.10
CA LEU A 371 -12.43 -17.80 6.35
C LEU A 371 -13.62 -17.04 5.77
N ALA A 372 -14.33 -16.31 6.62
CA ALA A 372 -15.45 -15.46 6.25
C ALA A 372 -14.96 -14.13 5.65
N VAL A 373 -15.88 -13.34 5.10
CA VAL A 373 -15.55 -12.01 4.58
C VAL A 373 -14.91 -11.14 5.66
N ASN A 374 -13.83 -10.45 5.32
CA ASN A 374 -12.98 -9.65 6.21
C ASN A 374 -12.13 -10.44 7.22
N ASP A 375 -12.16 -11.77 7.20
CA ASP A 375 -11.22 -12.55 8.01
C ASP A 375 -9.79 -12.40 7.46
N LEU A 376 -8.86 -12.29 8.40
CA LEU A 376 -7.43 -12.41 8.15
C LEU A 376 -6.98 -13.79 8.60
N GLY A 377 -6.09 -14.40 7.85
CA GLY A 377 -5.54 -15.69 8.26
C GLY A 377 -4.43 -16.17 7.36
N GLN A 378 -3.74 -17.18 7.85
CA GLN A 378 -2.66 -17.83 7.13
C GLN A 378 -3.18 -19.02 6.35
N ILE A 379 -2.77 -19.12 5.10
CA ILE A 379 -3.09 -20.24 4.21
C ILE A 379 -1.84 -20.85 3.60
N ARG A 380 -1.99 -22.10 3.17
CA ARG A 380 -1.07 -22.76 2.25
C ARG A 380 -1.71 -22.91 0.88
N LEU A 381 -0.92 -22.63 -0.14
CA LEU A 381 -1.31 -22.67 -1.55
C LEU A 381 -0.36 -23.57 -2.32
N ARG A 382 -0.93 -24.41 -3.19
CA ARG A 382 -0.17 -25.14 -4.21
C ARG A 382 -0.41 -24.50 -5.57
N ALA A 383 0.63 -23.92 -6.15
CA ALA A 383 0.58 -23.35 -7.50
C ALA A 383 0.86 -24.39 -8.58
N ALA A 384 0.17 -24.26 -9.72
CA ALA A 384 0.37 -25.12 -10.89
C ALA A 384 1.73 -24.92 -11.55
N LYS A 385 2.36 -23.76 -11.36
CA LYS A 385 3.73 -23.43 -11.78
C LYS A 385 4.47 -22.76 -10.63
N PRO A 386 5.79 -22.95 -10.48
CA PRO A 386 6.57 -22.24 -9.48
C PRO A 386 6.49 -20.72 -9.68
N LEU A 387 6.33 -19.97 -8.59
CA LEU A 387 6.44 -18.52 -8.58
C LEU A 387 7.84 -18.12 -8.11
N VAL A 388 8.40 -17.08 -8.72
CA VAL A 388 9.61 -16.41 -8.21
C VAL A 388 9.14 -15.27 -7.30
N PHE A 389 9.48 -15.32 -6.02
CA PHE A 389 8.95 -14.37 -5.04
C PHE A 389 9.90 -14.11 -3.87
N ASP A 390 9.60 -13.03 -3.17
CA ASP A 390 10.20 -12.67 -1.90
C ASP A 390 9.15 -12.71 -0.79
N GLY A 391 9.58 -12.72 0.47
CA GLY A 391 8.66 -12.44 1.56
C GLY A 391 8.15 -10.99 1.48
N TYR A 392 6.88 -10.75 1.80
CA TYR A 392 6.26 -9.43 1.74
C TYR A 392 6.99 -8.36 2.58
N ALA A 393 7.62 -8.79 3.69
CA ALA A 393 8.44 -7.92 4.53
C ALA A 393 9.77 -7.49 3.88
N THR A 394 10.30 -8.29 2.96
CA THR A 394 11.55 -8.02 2.22
C THR A 394 11.25 -7.19 0.98
N ASN A 395 10.22 -7.54 0.23
CA ASN A 395 9.79 -6.81 -0.95
C ASN A 395 8.26 -6.89 -1.11
N ARG A 396 7.58 -5.74 -0.96
CA ARG A 396 6.11 -5.67 -1.01
C ARG A 396 5.54 -6.03 -2.39
N LEU A 397 6.27 -5.73 -3.47
CA LEU A 397 5.79 -5.95 -4.84
C LEU A 397 5.92 -7.43 -5.25
N THR A 398 7.05 -8.07 -4.94
CA THR A 398 7.25 -9.50 -5.24
C THR A 398 6.75 -10.42 -4.13
N GLY A 399 6.36 -9.89 -2.97
CA GLY A 399 5.72 -10.65 -1.90
C GLY A 399 4.21 -10.49 -1.82
N SER A 400 3.57 -9.70 -2.68
CA SER A 400 2.10 -9.58 -2.72
C SER A 400 1.48 -10.36 -3.86
N PHE A 401 0.23 -10.77 -3.68
CA PHE A 401 -0.60 -11.34 -4.73
C PHE A 401 -2.08 -11.07 -4.47
N ILE A 402 -2.91 -11.37 -5.46
CA ILE A 402 -4.36 -11.46 -5.29
C ILE A 402 -4.85 -12.83 -5.74
N LEU A 403 -5.93 -13.31 -5.10
CA LEU A 403 -6.70 -14.45 -5.58
C LEU A 403 -7.91 -13.96 -6.38
N ILE A 404 -8.19 -14.65 -7.47
CA ILE A 404 -9.24 -14.33 -8.43
C ILE A 404 -10.10 -15.58 -8.62
N GLU A 405 -11.42 -15.42 -8.49
CA GLU A 405 -12.39 -16.49 -8.72
C GLU A 405 -12.47 -16.83 -10.22
N PRO A 406 -12.28 -18.12 -10.59
CA PRO A 406 -12.49 -18.54 -11.97
C PRO A 406 -13.94 -18.32 -12.42
N GLY A 407 -14.13 -17.86 -13.65
CA GLY A 407 -15.46 -17.65 -14.26
C GLY A 407 -16.06 -16.27 -14.02
N THR A 408 -15.92 -15.68 -12.83
CA THR A 408 -16.38 -14.30 -12.56
C THR A 408 -15.27 -13.27 -12.69
N ASN A 409 -14.00 -13.68 -12.62
CA ASN A 409 -12.83 -12.79 -12.55
C ASN A 409 -12.87 -11.82 -11.36
N ALA A 410 -13.70 -12.11 -10.34
CA ALA A 410 -13.76 -11.31 -9.12
C ALA A 410 -12.47 -11.49 -8.32
N THR A 411 -11.90 -10.39 -7.83
CA THR A 411 -10.80 -10.45 -6.86
C THR A 411 -11.36 -10.82 -5.49
N VAL A 412 -11.00 -11.98 -4.98
CA VAL A 412 -11.60 -12.56 -3.77
C VAL A 412 -10.72 -12.46 -2.53
N ALA A 413 -9.40 -12.28 -2.70
CA ALA A 413 -8.47 -12.10 -1.59
C ALA A 413 -7.25 -11.27 -2.02
N ALA A 414 -6.67 -10.57 -1.05
CA ALA A 414 -5.32 -10.01 -1.15
C ALA A 414 -4.40 -10.81 -0.22
N GLY A 415 -3.18 -11.10 -0.67
CA GLY A 415 -2.26 -11.98 0.04
C GLY A 415 -0.83 -11.44 0.13
N MET A 416 -0.15 -11.86 1.20
CA MET A 416 1.20 -11.48 1.57
C MET A 416 2.01 -12.76 1.81
N LEU A 417 2.96 -13.04 0.94
CA LEU A 417 3.81 -14.23 0.99
C LEU A 417 4.76 -14.14 2.18
N HIS A 418 4.91 -15.26 2.89
CA HIS A 418 6.02 -15.44 3.82
C HIS A 418 7.33 -15.61 3.05
N PRO A 419 8.49 -15.42 3.72
CA PRO A 419 9.78 -15.70 3.11
C PRO A 419 9.84 -17.10 2.49
N PRO A 420 10.47 -17.24 1.31
CA PRO A 420 10.63 -18.54 0.69
C PRO A 420 11.48 -19.46 1.56
N ARG A 421 11.15 -20.76 1.56
CA ARG A 421 11.94 -21.77 2.28
C ARG A 421 13.26 -22.11 1.57
N GLU A 422 13.28 -21.98 0.25
CA GLU A 422 14.43 -22.23 -0.59
C GLU A 422 14.64 -21.04 -1.52
N VAL A 423 15.89 -20.58 -1.61
CA VAL A 423 16.30 -19.57 -2.59
C VAL A 423 16.60 -20.22 -3.92
N VAL A 424 16.44 -19.47 -5.00
CA VAL A 424 16.83 -19.91 -6.34
C VAL A 424 18.32 -20.21 -6.35
N LYS A 425 18.69 -21.38 -6.87
CA LYS A 425 20.08 -21.70 -7.16
C LYS A 425 20.42 -21.10 -8.53
N ALA A 426 21.39 -20.19 -8.58
CA ALA A 426 21.96 -19.79 -9.85
C ALA A 426 22.68 -21.01 -10.44
N GLU A 427 22.20 -21.54 -11.56
CA GLU A 427 23.04 -22.43 -12.34
C GLU A 427 24.15 -21.55 -12.93
N ASN A 428 25.35 -21.65 -12.37
CA ASN A 428 26.56 -21.07 -12.95
C ASN A 428 26.91 -21.84 -14.23
N GLY A 429 26.06 -21.76 -15.24
CA GLY A 429 26.41 -22.10 -16.60
C GLY A 429 27.11 -20.89 -17.19
N ASP A 430 28.45 -20.89 -17.19
CA ASP A 430 29.23 -20.11 -18.14
C ASP A 430 28.87 -20.60 -19.54
N TYR A 431 27.72 -20.17 -20.07
CA TYR A 431 27.40 -20.32 -21.48
C TYR A 431 28.23 -19.27 -22.22
N VAL A 432 29.50 -19.61 -22.43
CA VAL A 432 30.26 -19.11 -23.56
C VAL A 432 29.59 -19.71 -24.79
N ILE A 433 28.75 -18.92 -25.47
CA ILE A 433 28.35 -19.19 -26.86
C ILE A 433 29.17 -18.26 -27.74
#